data_AF-A0AAD4PZC6-F1
#
_entry.id   AF-A0AAD4PZC6-F1
#
_cell.length_a   1.000
_cell.length_b   1.000
_cell.length_c   1.000
_cell.angle_alpha   90.00
_cell.angle_beta   90.00
_cell.angle_gamma   90.00
#
_symmetry.space_group_name_H-M   'P 1'
#
loop_
_entity.id
_entity.type
_entity.pdbx_description
1 polymer ?
#
loop_
_entity_poly.entity_id
_entity_poly.type
_entity_poly.pdbx_seq_one_letter_code
_entity_poly.pdbx_strand_id
1 'polypeptide(L)'
;MFGSDSAAASNVSKKRAIDEAQDFSSSPRRSKRTRQSINVDDNDTDSTALESETPKKRARGIVTNGNATKSQKKGTEVKTEVEEEDTSEIIESKKYFKSVQTQRSPPVKDSREVKEEQIEAEKKETPSKSVTKKQASKKEKTAEMAVPLNVRTKGLQMFVGAHVSAAKGVQNSVVNSVHIGGNAFALFLKSQRKWDNPALQDDHREQFLKFCTDHQYDAAKHILPHGSYLVNLAQEDTVKAKQAYDSFLDDLKRCEKLGIKLYNFHPGAVGQSTLESATSRLAQALTKALSATSTVTPVLETMCGHGTTIGGPLSEIGAVISQIPKEFHSRVGVCVDTCHSFAYGYDLISPEGFKSFMQEFDDKIGLQFLRALHLNDSKAPRGSKRDLHANIGTGFLGLRAFHNVMNEERFQGLPMILETPIDKPDPAYSQAQANSRSKEGDNNNSEQDSDAPKMKKKNQPKKKPLGKAPPTIEDKSIWAREIKLLESLIGMDPESVEFRALETQLSEAGRAEREKHQEQYERKLETESKKKQKELGKGQKNLADMFQKGKKGK
;
A
#
# COMPACT_ATOMS: atom_id res chain seq x y z
N MET A 1 -29.66 -19.39 -48.13
CA MET A 1 -30.51 -19.47 -49.33
C MET A 1 -30.23 -18.22 -50.18
N PHE A 2 -29.69 -18.44 -51.37
CA PHE A 2 -29.68 -17.66 -52.65
C PHE A 2 -29.90 -16.15 -52.61
N GLY A 3 -29.22 -15.26 -53.33
CA GLY A 3 -28.31 -15.23 -54.50
C GLY A 3 -28.18 -13.72 -54.83
N SER A 4 -27.18 -13.18 -55.55
CA SER A 4 -26.86 -13.42 -56.96
C SER A 4 -25.60 -12.64 -57.37
N ASP A 5 -24.90 -13.20 -58.35
CA ASP A 5 -23.63 -12.79 -58.96
C ASP A 5 -23.58 -11.44 -59.70
N SER A 6 -22.36 -10.93 -59.88
CA SER A 6 -21.92 -10.27 -61.13
C SER A 6 -20.39 -10.09 -61.14
N ALA A 7 -19.72 -10.80 -62.06
CA ALA A 7 -18.29 -10.74 -62.33
C ALA A 7 -17.92 -9.62 -63.32
N ALA A 8 -16.69 -9.10 -63.25
CA ALA A 8 -15.98 -8.53 -64.40
C ALA A 8 -14.46 -8.59 -64.21
N ALA A 9 -13.78 -8.94 -65.31
CA ALA A 9 -12.42 -9.43 -65.44
C ALA A 9 -11.34 -8.32 -65.47
N SER A 10 -10.17 -8.60 -64.89
CA SER A 10 -8.86 -8.81 -65.56
C SER A 10 -8.07 -7.56 -65.99
N ASN A 11 -6.88 -7.38 -65.40
CA ASN A 11 -5.69 -7.08 -66.20
C ASN A 11 -4.40 -7.54 -65.50
N VAL A 12 -3.59 -8.28 -66.26
CA VAL A 12 -2.33 -8.90 -65.89
C VAL A 12 -1.18 -7.97 -66.29
N SER A 13 -0.13 -7.87 -65.47
CA SER A 13 1.22 -7.56 -65.96
C SER A 13 2.29 -8.18 -65.05
N LYS A 14 3.33 -8.71 -65.71
CA LYS A 14 4.28 -9.74 -65.29
C LYS A 14 5.66 -9.15 -64.96
N LYS A 15 6.42 -9.89 -64.12
CA LYS A 15 7.91 -9.98 -63.99
C LYS A 15 8.61 -8.79 -63.30
N ARG A 16 9.63 -8.95 -62.45
CA ARG A 16 10.77 -9.90 -62.44
C ARG A 16 11.22 -10.26 -61.00
N ALA A 17 11.74 -11.48 -60.88
CA ALA A 17 12.57 -11.98 -59.79
C ALA A 17 14.03 -11.49 -59.94
N ILE A 18 14.79 -11.44 -58.83
CA ILE A 18 16.23 -11.76 -58.72
C ILE A 18 16.48 -12.25 -57.29
N ASP A 19 17.14 -13.40 -57.20
CA ASP A 19 17.66 -14.08 -56.02
C ASP A 19 18.84 -13.33 -55.39
N GLU A 20 19.03 -13.47 -54.08
CA GLU A 20 20.37 -13.70 -53.52
C GLU A 20 20.25 -14.46 -52.18
N ALA A 21 20.86 -15.64 -52.16
CA ALA A 21 20.98 -16.52 -51.01
C ALA A 21 22.33 -16.30 -50.32
N GLN A 22 22.37 -16.35 -48.99
CA GLN A 22 23.51 -16.86 -48.24
C GLN A 22 23.06 -17.65 -47.00
N ASP A 23 23.45 -18.91 -47.00
CA ASP A 23 23.41 -19.91 -45.94
C ASP A 23 24.20 -19.49 -44.69
N PHE A 24 23.71 -19.85 -43.50
CA PHE A 24 24.54 -20.51 -42.48
C PHE A 24 23.68 -21.45 -41.62
N SER A 25 24.04 -22.73 -41.71
CA SER A 25 23.53 -23.88 -41.00
C SER A 25 23.96 -23.96 -39.53
N SER A 26 23.08 -24.47 -38.64
CA SER A 26 23.42 -25.64 -37.81
C SER A 26 22.19 -26.24 -37.11
N SER A 27 22.12 -27.57 -37.16
CA SER A 27 20.96 -28.46 -36.93
C SER A 27 20.56 -28.70 -35.46
N PRO A 28 19.33 -29.22 -35.23
CA PRO A 28 18.84 -29.69 -33.94
C PRO A 28 19.26 -31.15 -33.66
N ARG A 29 19.64 -31.46 -32.40
CA ARG A 29 19.90 -32.85 -31.95
C ARG A 29 18.71 -33.41 -31.17
N ARG A 30 18.22 -34.58 -31.60
CA ARG A 30 17.35 -35.49 -30.84
C ARG A 30 18.04 -36.86 -30.68
N SER A 31 17.75 -37.47 -29.53
CA SER A 31 17.65 -38.90 -29.20
C SER A 31 18.80 -39.58 -28.43
N LYS A 32 18.43 -40.22 -27.31
CA LYS A 32 18.66 -41.64 -27.05
C LYS A 32 17.50 -42.21 -26.20
N ARG A 33 17.12 -43.44 -26.53
CA ARG A 33 16.03 -44.27 -26.02
C ARG A 33 16.67 -45.53 -25.44
N THR A 34 16.14 -46.06 -24.33
CA THR A 34 16.35 -47.46 -23.92
C THR A 34 15.01 -48.07 -23.47
N ARG A 35 14.73 -49.29 -23.96
CA ARG A 35 13.57 -50.19 -23.69
C ARG A 35 13.68 -50.79 -22.26
N GLN A 36 12.62 -51.26 -21.60
CA GLN A 36 11.83 -52.51 -21.69
C GLN A 36 10.81 -52.44 -20.50
N SER A 37 9.67 -53.13 -20.33
CA SER A 37 9.02 -54.30 -20.94
C SER A 37 7.53 -54.33 -20.50
N ILE A 38 6.78 -55.20 -21.17
CA ILE A 38 5.34 -55.50 -21.18
C ILE A 38 4.78 -56.08 -19.86
N ASN A 39 3.52 -55.78 -19.54
CA ASN A 39 2.47 -56.80 -19.30
C ASN A 39 1.06 -56.23 -19.53
N VAL A 40 0.27 -57.08 -20.18
CA VAL A 40 -1.11 -56.94 -20.65
C VAL A 40 -2.03 -57.50 -19.57
N ASP A 41 -3.22 -56.93 -19.41
CA ASP A 41 -4.45 -57.74 -19.30
C ASP A 41 -5.67 -56.90 -19.69
N ASP A 42 -6.45 -57.51 -20.57
CA ASP A 42 -7.65 -57.05 -21.24
C ASP A 42 -8.88 -57.01 -20.31
N ASN A 43 -9.82 -56.11 -20.58
CA ASN A 43 -11.14 -56.54 -21.04
C ASN A 43 -11.95 -55.37 -21.64
N ASP A 44 -12.30 -55.57 -22.91
CA ASP A 44 -13.46 -55.01 -23.63
C ASP A 44 -14.77 -55.25 -22.84
N THR A 45 -15.89 -54.56 -23.02
CA THR A 45 -16.64 -54.16 -24.24
C THR A 45 -17.54 -52.95 -23.87
N ASP A 46 -17.61 -51.87 -24.65
CA ASP A 46 -18.56 -51.62 -25.77
C ASP A 46 -20.03 -51.95 -25.40
N SER A 47 -21.06 -51.12 -25.62
CA SER A 47 -21.33 -50.27 -26.77
C SER A 47 -22.60 -49.41 -26.55
N THR A 48 -22.58 -48.16 -27.07
CA THR A 48 -23.64 -47.47 -27.87
C THR A 48 -25.10 -47.37 -27.35
N ALA A 49 -25.92 -46.35 -27.61
CA ALA A 49 -25.86 -45.02 -28.24
C ALA A 49 -27.28 -44.40 -28.14
N LEU A 50 -27.38 -43.05 -28.25
CA LEU A 50 -28.44 -42.23 -28.90
C LEU A 50 -29.91 -42.43 -28.44
N GLU A 51 -30.73 -41.42 -28.09
CA GLU A 51 -31.27 -40.29 -28.88
C GLU A 51 -32.22 -39.50 -27.91
N SER A 52 -32.14 -38.17 -27.81
CA SER A 52 -32.97 -37.13 -28.46
C SER A 52 -34.30 -36.73 -27.77
N GLU A 53 -34.61 -35.44 -27.93
CA GLU A 53 -35.90 -34.73 -27.79
C GLU A 53 -36.30 -34.02 -26.47
N THR A 54 -36.54 -32.71 -26.64
CA THR A 54 -37.35 -31.79 -25.80
C THR A 54 -38.72 -31.64 -26.51
N PRO A 55 -39.86 -31.16 -25.91
CA PRO A 55 -40.02 -29.72 -25.61
C PRO A 55 -41.14 -29.25 -24.62
N LYS A 56 -41.19 -27.91 -24.42
CA LYS A 56 -42.35 -26.98 -24.15
C LYS A 56 -42.77 -26.54 -22.72
N LYS A 57 -42.52 -25.23 -22.47
CA LYS A 57 -43.41 -24.06 -22.14
C LYS A 57 -44.59 -24.16 -21.14
N ARG A 58 -44.62 -23.20 -20.19
CA ARG A 58 -45.71 -22.23 -19.78
C ARG A 58 -45.10 -21.31 -18.69
N ALA A 59 -45.10 -19.97 -18.68
CA ALA A 59 -46.03 -18.86 -18.93
C ALA A 59 -46.78 -18.31 -17.66
N ARG A 60 -46.33 -17.12 -17.22
CA ARG A 60 -47.01 -15.94 -16.61
C ARG A 60 -47.78 -16.03 -15.27
N GLY A 61 -47.49 -15.03 -14.41
CA GLY A 61 -48.38 -14.50 -13.37
C GLY A 61 -47.79 -13.24 -12.71
N ILE A 62 -48.32 -12.06 -13.09
CA ILE A 62 -48.21 -10.76 -12.39
C ILE A 62 -49.33 -10.72 -11.33
N VAL A 63 -49.13 -10.12 -10.14
CA VAL A 63 -50.05 -9.17 -9.44
C VAL A 63 -49.35 -8.58 -8.19
N THR A 64 -49.82 -7.37 -7.90
CA THR A 64 -49.44 -6.20 -7.09
C THR A 64 -49.52 -6.26 -5.55
N ASN A 65 -48.87 -5.23 -4.95
CA ASN A 65 -49.26 -4.39 -3.81
C ASN A 65 -49.40 -4.94 -2.37
N GLY A 66 -48.78 -4.20 -1.43
CA GLY A 66 -49.54 -3.62 -0.31
C GLY A 66 -49.03 -3.85 1.12
N ASN A 67 -48.38 -2.81 1.67
CA ASN A 67 -48.44 -2.28 3.04
C ASN A 67 -48.36 -3.17 4.30
N ALA A 68 -47.34 -2.84 5.12
CA ALA A 68 -47.41 -2.44 6.53
C ALA A 68 -48.40 -3.14 7.49
N THR A 69 -47.89 -3.68 8.61
CA THR A 69 -48.01 -3.05 9.96
C THR A 69 -47.38 -3.91 11.07
N LYS A 70 -46.97 -3.17 12.11
CA LYS A 70 -46.53 -3.59 13.46
C LYS A 70 -47.48 -4.56 14.16
N SER A 71 -46.92 -5.41 15.03
CA SER A 71 -47.43 -5.77 16.38
C SER A 71 -46.39 -6.68 17.04
N GLN A 72 -45.72 -6.31 18.13
CA GLN A 72 -46.14 -6.10 19.53
C GLN A 72 -45.60 -7.24 20.42
N LYS A 73 -44.90 -6.81 21.47
CA LYS A 73 -44.39 -7.58 22.60
C LYS A 73 -45.52 -8.32 23.33
N LYS A 74 -45.20 -9.50 23.86
CA LYS A 74 -45.75 -10.00 25.14
C LYS A 74 -44.61 -10.61 25.96
N GLY A 75 -44.38 -10.03 27.12
CA GLY A 75 -43.61 -10.64 28.19
C GLY A 75 -44.53 -11.45 29.11
N THR A 76 -43.96 -12.41 29.81
CA THR A 76 -44.56 -13.01 31.02
C THR A 76 -43.39 -13.43 31.91
N GLU A 77 -43.31 -12.82 33.08
CA GLU A 77 -42.47 -13.23 34.22
C GLU A 77 -43.16 -14.36 34.98
N VAL A 78 -42.41 -15.37 35.43
CA VAL A 78 -42.64 -16.09 36.70
C VAL A 78 -41.27 -16.44 37.31
N LYS A 79 -41.17 -16.25 38.62
CA LYS A 79 -39.99 -16.34 39.51
C LYS A 79 -39.80 -17.75 40.12
N THR A 80 -38.52 -18.11 40.36
CA THR A 80 -37.83 -18.91 41.43
C THR A 80 -38.63 -19.95 42.26
N GLU A 81 -38.12 -21.15 42.60
CA GLU A 81 -36.86 -21.55 43.31
C GLU A 81 -36.33 -22.90 42.72
N VAL A 82 -35.04 -23.16 42.42
CA VAL A 82 -33.79 -23.45 43.20
C VAL A 82 -33.80 -24.77 44.02
N GLU A 83 -33.06 -25.77 43.51
CA GLU A 83 -32.11 -26.73 44.16
C GLU A 83 -31.46 -27.53 42.99
N GLU A 84 -30.19 -27.28 42.60
CA GLU A 84 -28.94 -28.01 42.95
C GLU A 84 -28.96 -29.53 42.60
N GLU A 85 -28.02 -30.17 41.91
CA GLU A 85 -26.64 -29.95 41.43
C GLU A 85 -26.40 -30.91 40.23
N ASP A 86 -25.47 -30.59 39.32
CA ASP A 86 -24.38 -31.49 38.85
C ASP A 86 -23.69 -30.87 37.60
N THR A 87 -22.48 -30.31 37.76
CA THR A 87 -21.45 -30.25 36.70
C THR A 87 -20.11 -29.95 37.38
N SER A 88 -19.33 -30.99 37.60
CA SER A 88 -17.94 -30.92 38.04
C SER A 88 -17.01 -31.06 36.84
N GLU A 89 -16.28 -29.99 36.48
CA GLU A 89 -14.95 -30.05 35.86
C GLU A 89 -14.30 -28.65 35.72
N ILE A 90 -14.05 -27.98 36.85
CA ILE A 90 -13.03 -26.93 36.97
C ILE A 90 -12.42 -26.99 38.38
N ILE A 91 -11.21 -27.53 38.51
CA ILE A 91 -10.30 -27.29 39.65
C ILE A 91 -8.89 -27.16 39.06
N GLU A 92 -8.37 -25.95 38.93
CA GLU A 92 -7.48 -25.31 39.91
C GLU A 92 -6.09 -25.99 39.98
N SER A 93 -5.06 -25.32 39.45
CA SER A 93 -3.67 -25.72 39.68
C SER A 93 -2.80 -24.50 39.94
N LYS A 94 -2.71 -24.12 41.22
CA LYS A 94 -1.56 -23.40 41.80
C LYS A 94 -1.11 -24.15 43.08
N LYS A 95 0.20 -24.40 43.13
CA LYS A 95 1.06 -24.81 44.26
C LYS A 95 1.16 -26.31 44.61
N TYR A 96 2.28 -26.91 44.20
CA TYR A 96 3.29 -27.70 44.97
C TYR A 96 4.17 -28.41 43.91
N PHE A 97 5.50 -28.30 43.86
CA PHE A 97 6.50 -28.85 44.79
C PHE A 97 7.89 -28.22 44.57
N LYS A 98 8.67 -28.10 45.65
CA LYS A 98 10.12 -27.82 45.65
C LYS A 98 10.84 -29.00 46.34
N SER A 99 12.07 -29.24 45.91
CA SER A 99 13.18 -29.95 46.59
C SER A 99 13.23 -31.48 46.60
N VAL A 100 14.34 -32.00 46.09
CA VAL A 100 15.10 -33.12 46.67
C VAL A 100 16.59 -32.76 46.56
N GLN A 101 17.34 -32.89 47.66
CA GLN A 101 18.77 -32.65 47.75
C GLN A 101 19.46 -33.86 48.42
N THR A 102 20.64 -34.21 47.87
CA THR A 102 21.84 -34.82 48.50
C THR A 102 21.82 -36.24 49.09
N GLN A 103 22.80 -37.06 48.67
CA GLN A 103 23.74 -37.75 49.57
C GLN A 103 25.16 -37.94 48.95
N ARG A 104 26.17 -37.42 49.71
CA ARG A 104 27.52 -37.94 50.06
C ARG A 104 28.62 -38.25 49.00
N SER A 105 29.79 -37.61 49.21
CA SER A 105 31.16 -37.92 48.71
C SER A 105 31.90 -38.89 49.68
N PRO A 106 33.10 -39.49 49.39
CA PRO A 106 34.43 -38.82 49.18
C PRO A 106 35.42 -39.63 48.24
N PRO A 107 36.79 -39.48 48.21
CA PRO A 107 37.74 -38.43 48.67
C PRO A 107 38.82 -37.94 47.64
N VAL A 108 39.45 -36.82 48.02
CA VAL A 108 40.77 -36.16 47.75
C VAL A 108 41.92 -36.88 47.00
N LYS A 109 42.63 -36.12 46.12
CA LYS A 109 44.11 -36.01 45.89
C LYS A 109 44.36 -34.75 45.02
N ASP A 110 44.85 -33.64 45.56
CA ASP A 110 46.26 -33.21 45.75
C ASP A 110 47.12 -33.17 44.48
N SER A 111 47.40 -31.96 43.97
CA SER A 111 48.75 -31.53 43.58
C SER A 111 48.77 -30.05 43.18
N ARG A 112 49.64 -29.32 43.88
CA ARG A 112 50.14 -27.96 43.63
C ARG A 112 50.82 -27.84 42.27
N GLU A 113 50.78 -26.66 41.66
CA GLU A 113 52.00 -25.95 41.24
C GLU A 113 51.73 -24.47 40.94
N VAL A 114 52.54 -23.63 41.60
CA VAL A 114 52.68 -22.18 41.43
C VAL A 114 53.79 -21.96 40.40
N LYS A 115 53.67 -20.96 39.53
CA LYS A 115 54.85 -20.22 39.04
C LYS A 115 54.51 -18.77 38.71
N GLU A 116 55.39 -17.92 39.23
CA GLU A 116 55.35 -16.47 39.35
C GLU A 116 55.71 -15.73 38.05
N GLU A 117 55.26 -14.47 38.05
CA GLU A 117 55.81 -13.24 37.46
C GLU A 117 56.83 -13.28 36.32
N GLN A 118 56.63 -12.39 35.35
CA GLN A 118 57.64 -11.39 35.00
C GLN A 118 57.01 -10.14 34.39
N ILE A 119 57.34 -9.00 35.01
CA ILE A 119 57.14 -7.63 34.51
C ILE A 119 58.47 -7.22 33.86
N GLU A 120 58.42 -6.66 32.65
CA GLU A 120 59.49 -5.83 32.12
C GLU A 120 58.89 -4.56 31.49
N ALA A 121 59.53 -3.44 31.78
CA ALA A 121 59.11 -2.09 31.43
C ALA A 121 60.08 -1.44 30.43
N GLU A 122 59.62 -0.31 29.85
CA GLU A 122 60.31 0.68 29.00
C GLU A 122 60.38 0.36 27.48
N LYS A 123 60.09 1.26 26.53
CA LYS A 123 60.42 2.70 26.41
C LYS A 123 59.47 3.44 25.43
N LYS A 124 59.44 4.78 25.57
CA LYS A 124 58.69 5.78 24.78
C LYS A 124 59.16 5.91 23.32
N GLU A 125 58.22 6.20 22.40
CA GLU A 125 58.30 7.29 21.40
C GLU A 125 56.94 7.49 20.67
N THR A 126 56.52 8.75 20.50
CA THR A 126 55.33 9.26 19.76
C THR A 126 55.73 9.69 18.33
N PRO A 127 54.86 10.14 17.36
CA PRO A 127 53.38 10.21 17.25
C PRO A 127 52.81 9.78 15.85
N SER A 128 51.48 9.62 15.73
CA SER A 128 50.64 10.11 14.60
C SER A 128 49.25 9.44 14.64
N LYS A 129 48.23 10.20 15.07
CA LYS A 129 46.83 9.79 14.99
C LYS A 129 46.22 10.33 13.70
N SER A 130 45.96 9.44 12.73
CA SER A 130 44.91 9.64 11.74
C SER A 130 43.63 8.97 12.26
N VAL A 131 42.67 9.78 12.72
CA VAL A 131 41.38 9.29 13.21
C VAL A 131 40.44 9.08 12.02
N THR A 132 40.44 7.87 11.47
CA THR A 132 39.31 7.37 10.67
C THR A 132 38.12 7.09 11.59
N LYS A 133 37.01 7.84 11.40
CA LYS A 133 35.70 7.57 12.01
C LYS A 133 35.28 6.12 11.70
N LYS A 134 35.28 5.25 12.72
CA LYS A 134 34.72 3.91 12.65
C LYS A 134 33.20 3.98 12.51
N GLN A 135 32.69 3.37 11.45
CA GLN A 135 31.30 2.99 11.28
C GLN A 135 30.87 2.09 12.45
N ALA A 136 29.69 2.35 13.02
CA ALA A 136 29.06 1.48 14.01
C ALA A 136 28.92 0.06 13.42
N SER A 137 29.34 -0.94 14.21
CA SER A 137 29.51 -2.31 13.73
C SER A 137 28.16 -3.04 13.61
N LYS A 138 28.07 -3.96 12.65
CA LYS A 138 26.88 -4.78 12.29
C LYS A 138 26.20 -5.50 13.49
N LYS A 139 26.91 -5.64 14.60
CA LYS A 139 26.46 -6.30 15.84
C LYS A 139 25.58 -5.39 16.73
N GLU A 140 25.79 -4.07 16.70
CA GLU A 140 24.97 -3.12 17.47
C GLU A 140 23.59 -2.90 16.82
N LYS A 141 23.53 -2.76 15.49
CA LYS A 141 22.25 -2.60 14.76
C LYS A 141 21.33 -3.82 14.85
N THR A 142 21.89 -5.01 14.99
CA THR A 142 21.12 -6.25 15.17
C THR A 142 20.62 -6.42 16.60
N ALA A 143 21.37 -5.91 17.59
CA ALA A 143 20.95 -5.89 19.00
C ALA A 143 19.89 -4.80 19.30
N GLU A 144 19.97 -3.63 18.65
CA GLU A 144 18.99 -2.55 18.83
C GLU A 144 17.59 -2.90 18.27
N MET A 145 17.53 -3.75 17.24
CA MET A 145 16.26 -4.31 16.74
C MET A 145 15.74 -5.51 17.54
N ALA A 146 16.52 -6.03 18.50
CA ALA A 146 16.12 -7.22 19.27
C ALA A 146 15.02 -6.88 20.31
N VAL A 147 14.91 -5.62 20.72
CA VAL A 147 13.81 -5.14 21.56
C VAL A 147 12.84 -4.35 20.68
N PRO A 148 11.55 -4.74 20.61
CA PRO A 148 10.57 -3.96 19.87
C PRO A 148 10.32 -2.61 20.56
N LEU A 149 10.12 -1.55 19.77
CA LEU A 149 9.74 -0.23 20.28
C LEU A 149 8.41 -0.27 21.03
N ASN A 150 7.50 -1.13 20.58
CA ASN A 150 6.24 -1.42 21.24
C ASN A 150 5.90 -2.91 21.10
N VAL A 151 5.34 -3.49 22.15
CA VAL A 151 4.82 -4.86 22.10
C VAL A 151 3.51 -4.88 21.30
N ARG A 152 3.35 -5.88 20.44
CA ARG A 152 2.12 -6.13 19.69
C ARG A 152 0.96 -6.42 20.63
N THR A 153 -0.16 -5.74 20.44
CA THR A 153 -1.40 -6.04 21.17
C THR A 153 -2.11 -7.21 20.49
N LYS A 154 -1.96 -8.42 21.04
CA LYS A 154 -2.62 -9.62 20.50
C LYS A 154 -4.10 -9.64 20.88
N GLY A 155 -4.93 -10.29 20.05
CA GLY A 155 -6.36 -10.50 20.32
C GLY A 155 -7.27 -9.34 19.91
N LEU A 156 -6.73 -8.24 19.38
CA LEU A 156 -7.54 -7.20 18.76
C LEU A 156 -8.17 -7.70 17.45
N GLN A 157 -9.38 -7.24 17.18
CA GLN A 157 -10.07 -7.48 15.91
C GLN A 157 -9.63 -6.51 14.82
N MET A 158 -9.03 -5.37 15.19
CA MET A 158 -8.49 -4.38 14.27
C MET A 158 -6.99 -4.62 14.08
N PHE A 159 -6.57 -4.99 12.86
CA PHE A 159 -5.19 -5.40 12.58
C PHE A 159 -4.40 -4.22 12.00
N VAL A 160 -3.89 -3.37 12.90
CA VAL A 160 -3.11 -2.18 12.52
C VAL A 160 -1.63 -2.51 12.35
N GLY A 161 -1.01 -1.94 11.33
CA GLY A 161 0.42 -1.98 11.11
C GLY A 161 0.88 -0.85 10.19
N ALA A 162 2.01 -1.05 9.51
CA ALA A 162 2.56 -0.04 8.59
C ALA A 162 3.16 -0.67 7.33
N HIS A 163 3.42 0.16 6.33
CA HIS A 163 4.19 -0.22 5.16
C HIS A 163 5.68 -0.25 5.48
N VAL A 164 6.17 -1.39 5.96
CA VAL A 164 7.55 -1.54 6.43
C VAL A 164 8.54 -1.87 5.31
N SER A 165 9.79 -1.50 5.53
CA SER A 165 10.87 -1.83 4.59
C SER A 165 11.13 -3.33 4.52
N ALA A 166 11.26 -3.85 3.30
CA ALA A 166 11.76 -5.19 2.99
C ALA A 166 13.20 -5.15 2.44
N ALA A 167 13.95 -4.08 2.73
CA ALA A 167 15.32 -3.93 2.25
C ALA A 167 16.18 -5.13 2.68
N LYS A 168 16.98 -5.63 1.73
CA LYS A 168 17.82 -6.83 1.89
C LYS A 168 17.07 -8.17 1.99
N GLY A 169 15.75 -8.19 1.79
CA GLY A 169 14.97 -9.42 1.73
C GLY A 169 13.59 -9.28 2.38
N VAL A 170 12.61 -9.99 1.82
CA VAL A 170 11.20 -9.96 2.28
C VAL A 170 11.06 -10.41 3.73
N GLN A 171 11.87 -11.35 4.21
CA GLN A 171 11.87 -11.81 5.60
C GLN A 171 12.09 -10.67 6.62
N ASN A 172 12.82 -9.61 6.24
CA ASN A 172 13.06 -8.48 7.13
C ASN A 172 11.80 -7.65 7.39
N SER A 173 10.79 -7.72 6.53
CA SER A 173 9.52 -7.00 6.76
C SER A 173 8.81 -7.52 8.01
N VAL A 174 8.87 -8.83 8.27
CA VAL A 174 8.26 -9.44 9.46
C VAL A 174 8.91 -8.88 10.72
N VAL A 175 10.25 -8.90 10.79
CA VAL A 175 11.01 -8.36 11.93
C VAL A 175 10.76 -6.86 12.10
N ASN A 176 10.72 -6.10 11.00
CA ASN A 176 10.42 -4.67 11.04
C ASN A 176 9.01 -4.37 11.56
N SER A 177 8.00 -5.17 11.17
CA SER A 177 6.63 -5.01 11.68
C SER A 177 6.53 -5.35 13.16
N VAL A 178 7.17 -6.44 13.60
CA VAL A 178 7.27 -6.79 15.03
C VAL A 178 7.92 -5.67 15.83
N HIS A 179 9.00 -5.09 15.30
CA HIS A 179 9.74 -4.03 15.98
C HIS A 179 8.90 -2.78 16.26
N ILE A 180 7.93 -2.44 15.40
CA ILE A 180 7.01 -1.30 15.61
C ILE A 180 5.72 -1.69 16.34
N GLY A 181 5.53 -2.97 16.69
CA GLY A 181 4.33 -3.45 17.34
C GLY A 181 3.13 -3.68 16.40
N GLY A 182 3.35 -3.84 15.10
CA GLY A 182 2.29 -4.01 14.10
C GLY A 182 1.65 -5.41 14.11
N ASN A 183 0.33 -5.49 13.94
CA ASN A 183 -0.44 -6.73 13.80
C ASN A 183 -0.77 -7.09 12.35
N ALA A 184 -0.65 -6.13 11.44
CA ALA A 184 -0.59 -6.30 9.99
C ALA A 184 0.68 -5.63 9.44
N PHE A 185 0.98 -5.78 8.16
CA PHE A 185 1.94 -4.90 7.48
C PHE A 185 1.83 -4.96 5.96
N ALA A 186 2.30 -3.91 5.31
CA ALA A 186 2.58 -3.89 3.88
C ALA A 186 4.09 -3.92 3.62
N LEU A 187 4.46 -4.26 2.38
CA LEU A 187 5.83 -4.24 1.89
C LEU A 187 5.84 -4.12 0.36
N PHE A 188 6.96 -3.63 -0.18
CA PHE A 188 7.28 -3.90 -1.58
C PHE A 188 7.99 -5.26 -1.69
N LEU A 189 7.51 -6.15 -2.57
CA LEU A 189 8.11 -7.47 -2.80
C LEU A 189 9.44 -7.41 -3.54
N LYS A 190 9.64 -6.32 -4.30
CA LYS A 190 10.81 -6.00 -5.12
C LYS A 190 10.94 -4.50 -5.27
N SER A 191 12.00 -4.01 -5.91
CA SER A 191 12.18 -2.56 -6.06
C SER A 191 11.08 -1.95 -6.93
N GLN A 192 10.33 -1.03 -6.35
CA GLN A 192 9.30 -0.22 -7.00
C GLN A 192 9.86 0.80 -8.01
N ARG A 193 11.18 1.00 -8.02
CA ARG A 193 11.85 2.04 -8.85
C ARG A 193 12.34 1.54 -10.20
N LYS A 194 12.28 0.24 -10.47
CA LYS A 194 12.82 -0.38 -11.69
C LYS A 194 12.00 -1.59 -12.10
N TRP A 195 12.03 -1.90 -13.39
CA TRP A 195 11.35 -3.07 -13.96
C TRP A 195 12.10 -4.36 -13.67
N ASP A 196 13.41 -4.36 -13.89
CA ASP A 196 14.25 -5.53 -13.74
C ASP A 196 14.65 -5.78 -12.27
N ASN A 197 14.23 -6.91 -11.74
CA ASN A 197 14.41 -7.29 -10.35
C ASN A 197 14.86 -8.76 -10.27
N PRO A 198 15.78 -9.08 -9.35
CA PRO A 198 16.20 -10.46 -9.15
C PRO A 198 15.02 -11.35 -8.73
N ALA A 199 15.09 -12.63 -9.07
CA ALA A 199 14.13 -13.63 -8.62
C ALA A 199 14.03 -13.65 -7.08
N LEU A 200 12.85 -14.01 -6.56
CA LEU A 200 12.69 -14.28 -5.13
C LEU A 200 13.62 -15.44 -4.74
N GLN A 201 14.51 -15.18 -3.78
CA GLN A 201 15.45 -16.19 -3.29
C GLN A 201 14.74 -17.17 -2.36
N ASP A 202 15.08 -18.46 -2.45
CA ASP A 202 14.40 -19.53 -1.71
C ASP A 202 14.67 -19.43 -0.19
N ASP A 203 15.87 -19.04 0.20
CA ASP A 203 16.24 -18.80 1.60
C ASP A 203 15.44 -17.64 2.22
N HIS A 204 15.24 -16.56 1.46
CA HIS A 204 14.42 -15.42 1.88
C HIS A 204 12.94 -15.81 2.04
N ARG A 205 12.42 -16.63 1.12
CA ARG A 205 11.06 -17.19 1.19
C ARG A 205 10.89 -18.05 2.45
N GLU A 206 11.80 -18.99 2.68
CA GLU A 206 11.74 -19.90 3.83
C GLU A 206 11.86 -19.15 5.16
N GLN A 207 12.75 -18.17 5.26
CA GLN A 207 12.85 -17.31 6.44
C GLN A 207 11.59 -16.48 6.65
N PHE A 208 10.98 -15.94 5.59
CA PHE A 208 9.73 -15.20 5.69
C PHE A 208 8.60 -16.07 6.26
N LEU A 209 8.42 -17.28 5.73
CA LEU A 209 7.40 -18.22 6.20
C LEU A 209 7.66 -18.64 7.65
N LYS A 210 8.93 -18.89 7.99
CA LYS A 210 9.34 -19.20 9.36
C LYS A 210 9.02 -18.04 10.31
N PHE A 211 9.40 -16.82 9.98
CA PHE A 211 9.15 -15.65 10.83
C PHE A 211 7.66 -15.34 10.95
N CYS A 212 6.85 -15.54 9.90
CA CYS A 212 5.40 -15.43 10.03
C CYS A 212 4.86 -16.44 11.05
N THR A 213 5.34 -17.68 11.01
CA THR A 213 4.96 -18.71 11.98
C THR A 213 5.41 -18.37 13.39
N ASP A 214 6.70 -18.06 13.59
CA ASP A 214 7.29 -17.73 14.89
C ASP A 214 6.60 -16.53 15.56
N HIS A 215 6.23 -15.53 14.76
CA HIS A 215 5.58 -14.31 15.24
C HIS A 215 4.05 -14.34 15.11
N GLN A 216 3.44 -15.47 14.73
CA GLN A 216 1.98 -15.62 14.63
C GLN A 216 1.33 -14.57 13.71
N TYR A 217 1.92 -14.33 12.53
CA TYR A 217 1.25 -13.61 11.44
C TYR A 217 0.54 -14.60 10.52
N ASP A 218 -0.74 -14.34 10.26
CA ASP A 218 -1.45 -14.96 9.15
C ASP A 218 -1.12 -14.18 7.87
N ALA A 219 -0.19 -14.73 7.08
CA ALA A 219 0.27 -14.10 5.84
C ALA A 219 -0.84 -13.93 4.80
N ALA A 220 -1.84 -14.81 4.83
CA ALA A 220 -2.95 -14.76 3.88
C ALA A 220 -3.91 -13.60 4.16
N LYS A 221 -4.04 -13.19 5.43
CA LYS A 221 -5.02 -12.18 5.86
C LYS A 221 -4.40 -10.82 6.19
N HIS A 222 -3.25 -10.79 6.85
CA HIS A 222 -2.74 -9.57 7.49
C HIS A 222 -1.50 -8.98 6.81
N ILE A 223 -1.06 -9.54 5.69
CA ILE A 223 0.06 -9.02 4.91
C ILE A 223 -0.47 -8.52 3.57
N LEU A 224 -0.23 -7.25 3.27
CA LEU A 224 -0.76 -6.55 2.11
C LEU A 224 0.38 -5.90 1.32
N PRO A 225 1.14 -6.67 0.50
CA PRO A 225 2.18 -6.09 -0.32
C PRO A 225 1.60 -5.06 -1.30
N HIS A 226 2.38 -4.03 -1.57
CA HIS A 226 2.02 -2.94 -2.46
C HIS A 226 2.75 -3.08 -3.80
N GLY A 227 2.04 -2.79 -4.89
CA GLY A 227 2.58 -2.79 -6.24
C GLY A 227 3.44 -1.58 -6.55
N SER A 228 4.30 -1.73 -7.55
CA SER A 228 5.14 -0.64 -8.05
C SER A 228 4.30 0.48 -8.67
N TYR A 229 4.61 1.73 -8.34
CA TYR A 229 3.99 2.91 -8.94
C TYR A 229 4.28 3.07 -10.45
N LEU A 230 5.19 2.26 -11.01
CA LEU A 230 5.45 2.21 -12.45
C LEU A 230 4.35 1.44 -13.20
N VAL A 231 3.62 0.54 -12.53
CA VAL A 231 2.61 -0.31 -13.15
C VAL A 231 1.37 0.53 -13.45
N ASN A 232 1.02 0.61 -14.74
CA ASN A 232 -0.27 1.12 -15.20
C ASN A 232 -0.91 0.07 -16.11
N LEU A 233 -1.82 -0.74 -15.56
CA LEU A 233 -2.54 -1.77 -16.33
C LEU A 233 -3.60 -1.19 -17.27
N ALA A 234 -3.93 0.09 -17.13
CA ALA A 234 -4.87 0.79 -17.99
C ALA A 234 -4.19 1.47 -19.20
N GLN A 235 -2.86 1.37 -19.32
CA GLN A 235 -2.08 2.01 -20.39
C GLN A 235 -2.46 1.49 -21.78
N GLU A 236 -2.55 2.38 -22.77
CA GLU A 236 -2.93 2.03 -24.15
C GLU A 236 -1.77 1.52 -25.01
N ASP A 237 -0.55 2.00 -24.73
CA ASP A 237 0.68 1.58 -25.41
C ASP A 237 0.94 0.10 -25.11
N THR A 238 0.90 -0.74 -26.14
CA THR A 238 0.94 -2.20 -26.01
C THR A 238 2.27 -2.72 -25.44
N VAL A 239 3.38 -2.03 -25.71
CA VAL A 239 4.70 -2.40 -25.18
C VAL A 239 4.77 -2.10 -23.69
N LYS A 240 4.33 -0.89 -23.29
CA LYS A 240 4.27 -0.49 -21.88
C LYS A 240 3.25 -1.31 -21.10
N ALA A 241 2.10 -1.63 -21.71
CA ALA A 241 1.07 -2.47 -21.12
C ALA A 241 1.61 -3.88 -20.87
N LYS A 242 2.35 -4.47 -21.81
CA LYS A 242 3.01 -5.76 -21.61
C LYS A 242 4.03 -5.71 -20.46
N GLN A 243 4.89 -4.70 -20.44
CA GLN A 243 5.89 -4.53 -19.37
C GLN A 243 5.24 -4.38 -17.98
N ALA A 244 4.19 -3.57 -17.88
CA ALA A 244 3.42 -3.40 -16.66
C ALA A 244 2.74 -4.71 -16.22
N TYR A 245 2.10 -5.42 -17.16
CA TYR A 245 1.45 -6.70 -16.90
C TYR A 245 2.43 -7.78 -16.45
N ASP A 246 3.59 -7.91 -17.11
CA ASP A 246 4.59 -8.91 -16.74
C ASP A 246 5.15 -8.64 -15.34
N SER A 247 5.40 -7.37 -14.99
CA SER A 247 5.83 -6.98 -13.65
C SER A 247 4.76 -7.31 -12.60
N PHE A 248 3.50 -6.96 -12.89
CA PHE A 248 2.36 -7.22 -12.02
C PHE A 248 2.14 -8.73 -11.78
N LEU A 249 2.18 -9.53 -12.85
CA LEU A 249 2.03 -10.98 -12.76
C LEU A 249 3.18 -11.64 -11.96
N ASP A 250 4.40 -11.14 -12.10
CA ASP A 250 5.52 -11.60 -11.26
C ASP A 250 5.29 -11.28 -9.78
N ASP A 251 4.73 -10.12 -9.44
CA ASP A 251 4.39 -9.78 -8.05
C ASP A 251 3.30 -10.71 -7.48
N LEU A 252 2.25 -10.98 -8.26
CA LEU A 252 1.21 -11.93 -7.87
C LEU A 252 1.79 -13.33 -7.61
N LYS A 253 2.67 -13.83 -8.48
CA LYS A 253 3.34 -15.12 -8.29
C LYS A 253 4.26 -15.14 -7.08
N ARG A 254 4.89 -14.01 -6.74
CA ARG A 254 5.68 -13.88 -5.49
C ARG A 254 4.77 -13.95 -4.26
N CYS A 255 3.59 -13.32 -4.29
CA CYS A 255 2.61 -13.46 -3.21
C CYS A 255 2.25 -14.93 -2.97
N GLU A 256 1.92 -15.69 -4.03
CA GLU A 256 1.57 -17.11 -3.91
C GLU A 256 2.71 -17.93 -3.29
N LYS A 257 3.96 -17.70 -3.72
CA LYS A 257 5.15 -18.36 -3.14
C LYS A 257 5.38 -18.02 -1.66
N LEU A 258 4.91 -16.86 -1.21
CA LEU A 258 5.03 -16.39 0.18
C LEU A 258 3.80 -16.74 1.02
N GLY A 259 2.79 -17.41 0.46
CA GLY A 259 1.52 -17.69 1.14
C GLY A 259 0.64 -16.46 1.36
N ILE A 260 0.95 -15.35 0.69
CA ILE A 260 0.21 -14.09 0.77
C ILE A 260 -0.96 -14.16 -0.22
N LYS A 261 -2.16 -13.77 0.23
CA LYS A 261 -3.37 -13.77 -0.61
C LYS A 261 -3.85 -12.38 -1.02
N LEU A 262 -3.33 -11.30 -0.47
CA LEU A 262 -3.72 -9.94 -0.85
C LEU A 262 -2.56 -9.27 -1.60
N TYR A 263 -2.87 -8.45 -2.60
CA TYR A 263 -1.87 -7.66 -3.31
C TYR A 263 -2.46 -6.32 -3.72
N ASN A 264 -2.07 -5.26 -3.03
CA ASN A 264 -2.59 -3.92 -3.24
C ASN A 264 -1.88 -3.23 -4.40
N PHE A 265 -2.62 -2.48 -5.22
CA PHE A 265 -2.04 -1.65 -6.27
C PHE A 265 -3.00 -0.52 -6.67
N HIS A 266 -2.43 0.55 -7.20
CA HIS A 266 -3.21 1.62 -7.80
C HIS A 266 -3.82 1.14 -9.13
N PRO A 267 -5.11 1.42 -9.42
CA PRO A 267 -5.76 1.01 -10.67
C PRO A 267 -5.02 1.46 -11.94
N GLY A 268 -4.29 2.58 -11.86
CA GLY A 268 -3.53 3.17 -12.95
C GLY A 268 -4.11 4.50 -13.40
N ALA A 269 -3.80 4.90 -14.63
CA ALA A 269 -4.21 6.18 -15.18
C ALA A 269 -4.71 6.03 -16.62
N VAL A 270 -5.75 6.80 -16.95
CA VAL A 270 -6.42 6.82 -18.26
C VAL A 270 -5.48 7.29 -19.37
N GLY A 271 -4.54 8.19 -19.06
CA GLY A 271 -3.62 8.74 -20.06
C GLY A 271 -4.35 9.61 -21.09
N GLN A 272 -4.19 9.31 -22.38
CA GLN A 272 -4.84 10.02 -23.49
C GLN A 272 -6.14 9.35 -23.97
N SER A 273 -6.49 8.18 -23.42
CA SER A 273 -7.66 7.41 -23.83
C SER A 273 -8.96 7.90 -23.17
N THR A 274 -10.07 7.26 -23.50
CA THR A 274 -11.33 7.43 -22.74
C THR A 274 -11.30 6.58 -21.47
N LEU A 275 -12.01 7.03 -20.42
CA LEU A 275 -12.17 6.28 -19.18
C LEU A 275 -12.69 4.86 -19.43
N GLU A 276 -13.71 4.71 -20.28
CA GLU A 276 -14.30 3.41 -20.64
C GLU A 276 -13.26 2.45 -21.25
N SER A 277 -12.45 2.93 -22.21
CA SER A 277 -11.41 2.10 -22.81
C SER A 277 -10.33 1.70 -21.80
N ALA A 278 -10.01 2.60 -20.86
CA ALA A 278 -8.98 2.39 -19.85
C ALA A 278 -9.43 1.40 -18.77
N THR A 279 -10.68 1.52 -18.28
CA THR A 279 -11.26 0.55 -17.33
C THR A 279 -11.42 -0.83 -17.97
N SER A 280 -11.77 -0.90 -19.27
CA SER A 280 -11.84 -2.18 -19.98
C SER A 280 -10.48 -2.86 -20.09
N ARG A 281 -9.41 -2.12 -20.43
CA ARG A 281 -8.04 -2.66 -20.45
C ARG A 281 -7.61 -3.16 -19.07
N LEU A 282 -7.87 -2.39 -18.02
CA LEU A 282 -7.58 -2.79 -16.64
C LEU A 282 -8.33 -4.08 -16.26
N ALA A 283 -9.63 -4.16 -16.53
CA ALA A 283 -10.43 -5.35 -16.22
C ALA A 283 -9.95 -6.60 -17.00
N GLN A 284 -9.57 -6.44 -18.27
CA GLN A 284 -9.00 -7.52 -19.08
C GLN A 284 -7.63 -7.98 -18.53
N ALA A 285 -6.76 -7.05 -18.16
CA ALA A 285 -5.46 -7.35 -17.56
C ALA A 285 -5.63 -8.11 -16.24
N LEU A 286 -6.57 -7.69 -15.38
CA LEU A 286 -6.88 -8.38 -14.14
C LEU A 286 -7.45 -9.78 -14.38
N THR A 287 -8.41 -9.93 -15.28
CA THR A 287 -8.99 -11.24 -15.64
C THR A 287 -7.91 -12.20 -16.13
N LYS A 288 -6.97 -11.72 -16.96
CA LYS A 288 -5.84 -12.51 -17.44
C LYS A 288 -4.90 -12.91 -16.30
N ALA A 289 -4.60 -12.00 -15.37
CA ALA A 289 -3.76 -12.28 -14.22
C ALA A 289 -4.41 -13.26 -13.23
N LEU A 290 -5.72 -13.13 -13.01
CA LEU A 290 -6.53 -14.03 -12.19
C LEU A 290 -6.60 -15.43 -12.79
N SER A 291 -6.63 -15.55 -14.12
CA SER A 291 -6.54 -16.84 -14.82
C SER A 291 -5.15 -17.47 -14.72
N ALA A 292 -4.10 -16.64 -14.60
CA ALA A 292 -2.71 -17.09 -14.54
C ALA A 292 -2.20 -17.37 -13.11
N THR A 293 -3.06 -17.21 -12.10
CA THR A 293 -2.78 -17.38 -10.66
C THR A 293 -3.95 -18.09 -9.98
N SER A 294 -3.73 -18.67 -8.82
CA SER A 294 -4.71 -19.53 -8.13
C SER A 294 -5.27 -18.95 -6.84
N THR A 295 -4.45 -18.26 -6.03
CA THR A 295 -4.83 -17.91 -4.64
C THR A 295 -4.86 -16.42 -4.34
N VAL A 296 -4.02 -15.64 -5.02
CA VAL A 296 -3.89 -14.21 -4.73
C VAL A 296 -5.07 -13.40 -5.26
N THR A 297 -5.44 -12.38 -4.49
CA THR A 297 -6.49 -11.41 -4.72
C THR A 297 -5.84 -10.05 -5.00
N PRO A 298 -5.86 -9.56 -6.25
CA PRO A 298 -5.56 -8.17 -6.54
C PRO A 298 -6.55 -7.24 -5.84
N VAL A 299 -6.01 -6.26 -5.13
CA VAL A 299 -6.77 -5.28 -4.34
C VAL A 299 -6.58 -3.91 -4.98
N LEU A 300 -7.64 -3.37 -5.57
CA LEU A 300 -7.68 -2.04 -6.19
C LEU A 300 -7.75 -0.97 -5.11
N GLU A 301 -6.82 -0.03 -5.09
CA GLU A 301 -6.86 1.07 -4.13
C GLU A 301 -7.70 2.26 -4.62
N THR A 302 -8.45 2.88 -3.72
CA THR A 302 -9.05 4.21 -3.96
C THR A 302 -7.97 5.26 -4.16
N MET A 303 -8.14 6.17 -5.12
CA MET A 303 -7.15 7.18 -5.49
C MET A 303 -7.64 8.60 -5.18
N CYS A 304 -6.72 9.56 -5.03
CA CYS A 304 -7.09 10.96 -4.79
C CYS A 304 -7.67 11.69 -6.03
N GLY A 305 -7.75 11.03 -7.19
CA GLY A 305 -8.24 11.63 -8.44
C GLY A 305 -7.30 12.66 -9.05
N HIS A 306 -5.99 12.53 -8.82
CA HIS A 306 -4.98 13.42 -9.41
C HIS A 306 -4.78 13.17 -10.89
N GLY A 307 -4.83 14.21 -11.72
CA GLY A 307 -4.58 14.09 -13.15
C GLY A 307 -5.60 13.17 -13.83
N THR A 308 -5.14 12.03 -14.34
CA THR A 308 -5.96 11.04 -15.05
C THR A 308 -6.01 9.69 -14.33
N THR A 309 -5.72 9.65 -13.03
CA THR A 309 -5.80 8.40 -12.24
C THR A 309 -7.22 7.85 -12.20
N ILE A 310 -7.36 6.53 -12.33
CA ILE A 310 -8.62 5.80 -12.16
C ILE A 310 -8.80 5.49 -10.67
N GLY A 311 -10.03 5.58 -10.17
CA GLY A 311 -10.39 5.20 -8.80
C GLY A 311 -10.55 6.37 -7.84
N GLY A 312 -10.72 7.59 -8.37
CA GLY A 312 -11.16 8.74 -7.58
C GLY A 312 -12.60 8.56 -7.09
N PRO A 313 -13.60 8.63 -8.00
CA PRO A 313 -14.96 8.20 -7.69
C PRO A 313 -15.04 6.67 -7.53
N LEU A 314 -15.75 6.20 -6.51
CA LEU A 314 -15.95 4.76 -6.25
C LEU A 314 -16.61 4.03 -7.44
N SER A 315 -17.43 4.74 -8.23
CA SER A 315 -18.05 4.19 -9.44
C SER A 315 -17.03 3.72 -10.49
N GLU A 316 -15.83 4.29 -10.54
CA GLU A 316 -14.79 3.85 -11.49
C GLU A 316 -14.23 2.47 -11.11
N ILE A 317 -14.03 2.21 -9.82
CA ILE A 317 -13.63 0.89 -9.31
C ILE A 317 -14.76 -0.12 -9.55
N GLY A 318 -16.01 0.24 -9.25
CA GLY A 318 -17.17 -0.59 -9.56
C GLY A 318 -17.29 -0.93 -11.05
N ALA A 319 -17.01 0.03 -11.94
CA ALA A 319 -17.00 -0.18 -13.39
C ALA A 319 -15.91 -1.17 -13.84
N VAL A 320 -14.77 -1.23 -13.16
CA VAL A 320 -13.72 -2.23 -13.43
C VAL A 320 -14.17 -3.61 -12.96
N ILE A 321 -14.66 -3.72 -11.72
CA ILE A 321 -15.05 -5.00 -11.12
C ILE A 321 -16.24 -5.63 -11.86
N SER A 322 -17.21 -4.84 -12.30
CA SER A 322 -18.37 -5.32 -13.06
C SER A 322 -18.04 -5.94 -14.41
N GLN A 323 -16.88 -5.60 -14.99
CA GLN A 323 -16.37 -6.19 -16.24
C GLN A 323 -15.57 -7.48 -16.00
N ILE A 324 -15.18 -7.79 -14.76
CA ILE A 324 -14.49 -9.03 -14.41
C ILE A 324 -15.52 -10.17 -14.31
N PRO A 325 -15.25 -11.37 -14.88
CA PRO A 325 -16.15 -12.51 -14.77
C PRO A 325 -16.46 -12.90 -13.32
N LYS A 326 -17.72 -13.28 -13.05
CA LYS A 326 -18.25 -13.51 -11.69
C LYS A 326 -17.50 -14.60 -10.93
N GLU A 327 -16.98 -15.61 -11.63
CA GLU A 327 -16.18 -16.69 -11.04
C GLU A 327 -14.89 -16.18 -10.38
N PHE A 328 -14.40 -15.01 -10.77
CA PHE A 328 -13.22 -14.39 -10.16
C PHE A 328 -13.55 -13.38 -9.05
N HIS A 329 -14.82 -13.04 -8.80
CA HIS A 329 -15.19 -11.98 -7.84
C HIS A 329 -14.71 -12.28 -6.41
N SER A 330 -14.57 -13.55 -6.03
CA SER A 330 -14.01 -13.93 -4.73
C SER A 330 -12.52 -13.61 -4.58
N ARG A 331 -11.80 -13.44 -5.71
CA ARG A 331 -10.38 -13.09 -5.80
C ARG A 331 -10.13 -11.70 -6.35
N VAL A 332 -11.08 -10.78 -6.21
CA VAL A 332 -10.87 -9.34 -6.44
C VAL A 332 -11.23 -8.59 -5.17
N GLY A 333 -10.48 -7.53 -4.87
CA GLY A 333 -10.72 -6.71 -3.69
C GLY A 333 -10.51 -5.24 -3.92
N VAL A 334 -10.85 -4.46 -2.90
CA VAL A 334 -10.66 -3.01 -2.82
C VAL A 334 -10.00 -2.64 -1.49
N CYS A 335 -9.03 -1.74 -1.55
CA CYS A 335 -8.42 -1.07 -0.41
C CYS A 335 -8.95 0.36 -0.35
N VAL A 336 -9.47 0.77 0.80
CA VAL A 336 -9.82 2.17 1.05
C VAL A 336 -8.62 2.86 1.67
N ASP A 337 -8.06 3.83 0.96
CA ASP A 337 -7.11 4.79 1.52
C ASP A 337 -7.86 6.04 2.00
N THR A 338 -7.70 6.35 3.29
CA THR A 338 -8.42 7.45 3.94
C THR A 338 -7.97 8.82 3.43
N CYS A 339 -6.68 9.01 3.15
CA CYS A 339 -6.14 10.26 2.60
C CYS A 339 -6.62 10.44 1.16
N HIS A 340 -6.55 9.40 0.33
CA HIS A 340 -7.00 9.43 -1.05
C HIS A 340 -8.50 9.74 -1.17
N SER A 341 -9.34 9.02 -0.42
CA SER A 341 -10.79 9.22 -0.43
C SER A 341 -11.16 10.64 0.01
N PHE A 342 -10.50 11.16 1.06
CA PHE A 342 -10.67 12.53 1.51
C PHE A 342 -10.18 13.57 0.50
N ALA A 343 -8.99 13.36 -0.07
CA ALA A 343 -8.41 14.25 -1.08
C ALA A 343 -9.23 14.27 -2.37
N TYR A 344 -9.90 13.18 -2.73
CA TYR A 344 -10.87 13.15 -3.82
C TYR A 344 -12.10 14.00 -3.50
N GLY A 345 -12.64 13.87 -2.28
CA GLY A 345 -13.72 14.73 -1.79
C GLY A 345 -14.68 14.09 -0.78
N TYR A 346 -14.52 12.80 -0.45
CA TYR A 346 -15.38 12.12 0.52
C TYR A 346 -15.20 12.68 1.92
N ASP A 347 -16.30 12.80 2.67
CA ASP A 347 -16.24 13.16 4.08
C ASP A 347 -16.14 11.88 4.92
N LEU A 348 -14.97 11.67 5.53
CA LEU A 348 -14.75 10.57 6.47
C LEU A 348 -14.70 11.05 7.93
N ILE A 349 -14.85 12.36 8.15
CA ILE A 349 -14.68 13.02 9.45
C ILE A 349 -15.99 12.92 10.24
N SER A 350 -17.09 13.39 9.66
CA SER A 350 -18.38 13.36 10.35
C SER A 350 -18.97 11.93 10.36
N PRO A 351 -19.68 11.52 11.42
CA PRO A 351 -20.38 10.23 11.44
C PRO A 351 -21.34 10.06 10.26
N GLU A 352 -22.07 11.11 9.90
CA GLU A 352 -23.01 11.13 8.77
C GLU A 352 -22.29 11.00 7.43
N GLY A 353 -21.19 11.73 7.25
CA GLY A 353 -20.34 11.67 6.07
C GLY A 353 -19.72 10.28 5.90
N PHE A 354 -19.15 9.73 6.98
CA PHE A 354 -18.57 8.39 6.98
C PHE A 354 -19.62 7.32 6.65
N LYS A 355 -20.82 7.41 7.25
CA LYS A 355 -21.94 6.52 6.92
C LYS A 355 -22.34 6.65 5.44
N SER A 356 -22.41 7.86 4.91
CA SER A 356 -22.73 8.12 3.51
C SER A 356 -21.67 7.53 2.57
N PHE A 357 -20.38 7.68 2.90
CA PHE A 357 -19.28 7.07 2.16
C PHE A 357 -19.39 5.55 2.14
N MET A 358 -19.66 4.93 3.29
CA MET A 358 -19.82 3.48 3.39
C MET A 358 -21.04 2.97 2.63
N GLN A 359 -22.14 3.73 2.60
CA GLN A 359 -23.30 3.39 1.78
C GLN A 359 -22.96 3.49 0.27
N GLU A 360 -22.28 4.56 -0.15
CA GLU A 360 -21.87 4.70 -1.55
C GLU A 360 -20.89 3.59 -1.96
N PHE A 361 -19.98 3.18 -1.07
CA PHE A 361 -19.10 2.04 -1.29
C PHE A 361 -19.89 0.75 -1.55
N ASP A 362 -20.88 0.46 -0.71
CA ASP A 362 -21.73 -0.72 -0.90
C ASP A 362 -22.55 -0.65 -2.20
N ASP A 363 -23.12 0.51 -2.50
CA ASP A 363 -23.95 0.72 -3.69
C ASP A 363 -23.15 0.62 -5.00
N LYS A 364 -21.92 1.13 -5.02
CA LYS A 364 -21.09 1.23 -6.24
C LYS A 364 -20.16 0.05 -6.44
N ILE A 365 -19.71 -0.57 -5.36
CA ILE A 365 -18.70 -1.63 -5.37
C ILE A 365 -19.28 -2.89 -4.70
N GLY A 366 -19.80 -2.74 -3.49
CA GLY A 366 -20.26 -3.83 -2.63
C GLY A 366 -19.25 -4.16 -1.53
N LEU A 367 -19.71 -4.22 -0.28
CA LEU A 367 -18.87 -4.48 0.90
C LEU A 367 -18.13 -5.82 0.82
N GLN A 368 -18.65 -6.80 0.07
CA GLN A 368 -18.00 -8.09 -0.14
C GLN A 368 -16.65 -7.99 -0.87
N PHE A 369 -16.31 -6.85 -1.49
CA PHE A 369 -15.01 -6.62 -2.12
C PHE A 369 -14.03 -5.88 -1.21
N LEU A 370 -14.45 -5.37 -0.05
CA LEU A 370 -13.53 -4.70 0.86
C LEU A 370 -12.51 -5.71 1.41
N ARG A 371 -11.22 -5.39 1.30
CA ARG A 371 -10.14 -6.29 1.73
C ARG A 371 -9.09 -5.64 2.62
N ALA A 372 -8.97 -4.32 2.61
CA ALA A 372 -7.92 -3.63 3.34
C ALA A 372 -8.25 -2.14 3.54
N LEU A 373 -7.51 -1.50 4.42
CA LEU A 373 -7.46 -0.05 4.55
C LEU A 373 -6.02 0.44 4.58
N HIS A 374 -5.77 1.58 3.96
CA HIS A 374 -4.63 2.42 4.27
C HIS A 374 -5.07 3.58 5.16
N LEU A 375 -4.41 3.73 6.30
CA LEU A 375 -4.73 4.71 7.33
C LEU A 375 -3.76 5.87 7.24
N ASN A 376 -4.16 6.87 6.48
CA ASN A 376 -3.36 8.06 6.19
C ASN A 376 -4.18 9.31 6.48
N ASP A 377 -3.65 10.20 7.32
CA ASP A 377 -4.20 11.55 7.43
C ASP A 377 -3.75 12.38 6.22
N SER A 378 -4.34 13.53 5.97
CA SER A 378 -4.05 14.36 4.79
C SER A 378 -3.40 15.68 5.18
N LYS A 379 -2.24 16.00 4.60
CA LYS A 379 -1.64 17.35 4.68
C LYS A 379 -2.41 18.37 3.86
N ALA A 380 -3.27 17.95 2.94
CA ALA A 380 -4.01 18.83 2.05
C ALA A 380 -5.52 18.83 2.39
N PRO A 381 -6.25 19.92 2.09
CA PRO A 381 -7.68 19.99 2.39
C PRO A 381 -8.51 19.00 1.55
N ARG A 382 -9.73 18.72 2.02
CA ARG A 382 -10.70 17.83 1.35
C ARG A 382 -10.95 18.29 -0.09
N GLY A 383 -10.98 17.35 -1.04
CA GLY A 383 -11.21 17.66 -2.45
C GLY A 383 -10.03 18.33 -3.18
N SER A 384 -8.85 18.40 -2.56
CA SER A 384 -7.66 19.02 -3.17
C SER A 384 -7.04 18.21 -4.32
N LYS A 385 -7.39 16.92 -4.43
CA LYS A 385 -6.80 15.96 -5.39
C LYS A 385 -5.27 15.89 -5.29
N ARG A 386 -4.77 15.97 -4.05
CA ARG A 386 -3.36 15.89 -3.69
C ARG A 386 -3.18 14.70 -2.75
N ASP A 387 -2.42 13.73 -3.21
CA ASP A 387 -1.90 12.64 -2.39
C ASP A 387 -0.71 13.17 -1.57
N LEU A 388 -0.99 13.59 -0.32
CA LEU A 388 0.01 14.09 0.62
C LEU A 388 -0.31 13.62 2.03
N HIS A 389 0.30 12.52 2.45
CA HIS A 389 0.02 11.91 3.75
C HIS A 389 0.55 12.74 4.92
N ALA A 390 -0.24 12.79 5.99
CA ALA A 390 0.07 13.33 7.31
C ALA A 390 0.04 12.21 8.37
N ASN A 391 0.64 12.49 9.52
CA ASN A 391 0.52 11.63 10.69
C ASN A 391 -0.89 11.69 11.29
N ILE A 392 -1.33 10.60 11.92
CA ILE A 392 -2.69 10.42 12.45
C ILE A 392 -3.09 11.57 13.39
N GLY A 393 -4.18 12.25 13.05
CA GLY A 393 -4.75 13.37 13.83
C GLY A 393 -4.07 14.72 13.60
N THR A 394 -2.99 14.77 12.81
CA THR A 394 -2.23 16.01 12.55
C THR A 394 -2.64 16.70 11.24
N GLY A 395 -3.32 16.00 10.35
CA GLY A 395 -3.74 16.54 9.06
C GLY A 395 -5.15 17.12 9.09
N PHE A 396 -5.67 17.42 7.90
CA PHE A 396 -7.01 17.94 7.67
C PHE A 396 -8.10 16.90 7.88
N LEU A 397 -7.76 15.60 7.89
CA LEU A 397 -8.71 14.54 8.18
C LEU A 397 -9.01 14.48 9.69
N GLY A 398 -7.97 14.66 10.51
CA GLY A 398 -8.11 14.77 11.96
C GLY A 398 -8.42 13.45 12.67
N LEU A 399 -8.45 13.49 14.00
CA LEU A 399 -8.54 12.27 14.82
C LEU A 399 -9.92 11.60 14.71
N ARG A 400 -11.00 12.39 14.59
CA ARG A 400 -12.38 11.89 14.49
C ARG A 400 -12.59 10.87 13.37
N ALA A 401 -11.95 11.05 12.21
CA ALA A 401 -12.08 10.10 11.11
C ALA A 401 -11.52 8.71 11.46
N PHE A 402 -10.36 8.68 12.14
CA PHE A 402 -9.76 7.42 12.57
C PHE A 402 -10.53 6.76 13.71
N HIS A 403 -11.19 7.56 14.56
CA HIS A 403 -12.14 7.02 15.52
C HIS A 403 -13.28 6.27 14.82
N ASN A 404 -13.89 6.87 13.79
CA ASN A 404 -14.95 6.21 13.01
C ASN A 404 -14.46 4.89 12.41
N VAL A 405 -13.26 4.87 11.82
CA VAL A 405 -12.64 3.67 11.23
C VAL A 405 -12.37 2.59 12.29
N MET A 406 -11.75 2.97 13.42
CA MET A 406 -11.35 2.01 14.46
C MET A 406 -12.53 1.42 15.24
N ASN A 407 -13.74 1.97 15.07
CA ASN A 407 -14.98 1.50 15.70
C ASN A 407 -16.00 0.96 14.68
N GLU A 408 -15.59 0.72 13.43
CA GLU A 408 -16.43 0.14 12.38
C GLU A 408 -16.32 -1.39 12.36
N GLU A 409 -17.41 -2.07 12.73
CA GLU A 409 -17.48 -3.54 12.82
C GLU A 409 -17.14 -4.22 11.48
N ARG A 410 -17.55 -3.61 10.35
CA ARG A 410 -17.29 -4.16 9.00
C ARG A 410 -15.80 -4.24 8.65
N PHE A 411 -14.92 -3.58 9.39
CA PHE A 411 -13.48 -3.57 9.14
C PHE A 411 -12.69 -4.57 10.00
N GLN A 412 -13.36 -5.27 10.93
CA GLN A 412 -12.72 -6.28 11.75
C GLN A 412 -12.10 -7.40 10.89
N GLY A 413 -10.89 -7.82 11.25
CA GLY A 413 -10.13 -8.83 10.53
C GLY A 413 -9.40 -8.33 9.28
N LEU A 414 -9.62 -7.08 8.86
CA LEU A 414 -8.93 -6.50 7.70
C LEU A 414 -7.55 -5.94 8.09
N PRO A 415 -6.53 -6.06 7.22
CA PRO A 415 -5.28 -5.34 7.39
C PRO A 415 -5.48 -3.83 7.23
N MET A 416 -4.97 -3.08 8.21
CA MET A 416 -5.00 -1.62 8.25
C MET A 416 -3.55 -1.09 8.28
N ILE A 417 -3.13 -0.43 7.22
CA ILE A 417 -1.72 -0.12 6.98
C ILE A 417 -1.47 1.39 7.05
N LEU A 418 -0.60 1.81 7.94
CA LEU A 418 -0.05 3.17 7.95
C LEU A 418 0.97 3.35 6.82
N GLU A 419 0.82 4.43 6.05
CA GLU A 419 1.81 4.93 5.08
C GLU A 419 2.16 6.40 5.38
N THR A 420 2.01 6.76 6.65
CA THR A 420 2.26 8.08 7.18
C THR A 420 3.76 8.41 7.11
N PRO A 421 4.14 9.68 6.94
CA PRO A 421 5.53 10.09 6.84
C PRO A 421 6.29 9.82 8.14
N ILE A 422 7.50 9.28 8.02
CA ILE A 422 8.41 9.00 9.15
C ILE A 422 9.78 9.68 9.03
N ASP A 423 10.00 10.44 7.96
CA ASP A 423 11.23 11.18 7.73
C ASP A 423 11.33 12.38 8.68
N LYS A 424 12.44 12.48 9.42
CA LYS A 424 12.82 13.67 10.19
C LYS A 424 14.15 14.25 9.71
N PRO A 425 14.40 15.56 9.85
CA PRO A 425 15.70 16.14 9.53
C PRO A 425 16.83 15.41 10.26
N ASP A 426 17.92 15.11 9.55
CA ASP A 426 19.09 14.46 10.14
C ASP A 426 19.67 15.38 11.24
N PRO A 427 19.69 14.94 12.52
CA PRO A 427 20.25 15.72 13.62
C PRO A 427 21.72 16.09 13.35
N ALA A 428 22.49 15.20 12.71
CA ALA A 428 23.90 15.44 12.41
C ALA A 428 24.08 16.58 11.39
N TYR A 429 23.13 16.74 10.46
CA TYR A 429 23.13 17.85 9.51
C TYR A 429 22.75 19.17 10.19
N SER A 430 21.73 19.14 11.07
CA SER A 430 21.30 20.31 11.84
C SER A 430 22.42 20.83 12.74
N GLN A 431 23.17 19.91 13.37
CA GLN A 431 24.30 20.23 14.24
C GLN A 431 25.51 20.76 13.45
N ALA A 432 25.77 20.24 12.25
CA ALA A 432 26.82 20.74 11.36
C ALA A 432 26.52 22.17 10.86
N GLN A 433 25.26 22.50 10.57
CA GLN A 433 24.85 23.87 10.20
C GLN A 433 24.92 24.85 11.38
N ALA A 434 24.56 24.41 12.60
CA ALA A 434 24.71 25.22 13.79
C ALA A 434 26.19 25.59 14.04
N ASN A 435 27.08 24.60 13.89
CA ASN A 435 28.52 24.77 14.07
C ASN A 435 29.19 25.60 12.94
N SER A 436 28.61 25.65 11.74
CA SER A 436 29.11 26.51 10.66
C SER A 436 28.69 27.97 10.85
N ARG A 437 27.46 28.21 11.32
CA ARG A 437 26.95 29.56 11.64
C ARG A 437 27.68 30.20 12.82
N SER A 438 28.11 29.41 13.79
CA SER A 438 28.91 29.90 14.92
C SER A 438 30.36 30.24 14.55
N LYS A 439 30.86 29.82 13.37
CA LYS A 439 32.20 30.18 12.87
C LYS A 439 32.21 31.41 11.95
N GLU A 440 31.06 31.81 11.41
CA GLU A 440 30.93 33.04 10.61
C GLU A 440 30.59 34.29 11.47
N GLY A 441 30.28 34.10 12.75
CA GLY A 441 29.90 35.19 13.67
C GLY A 441 31.06 35.95 14.34
N ASP A 442 32.32 35.59 14.07
CA ASP A 442 33.47 36.09 14.85
C ASP A 442 34.38 37.09 14.09
N ASN A 443 33.93 37.59 12.93
CA ASN A 443 34.62 38.66 12.21
C ASN A 443 33.63 39.75 11.81
N ASN A 444 33.40 40.71 12.70
CA ASN A 444 33.11 42.11 12.33
C ASN A 444 33.13 42.98 13.59
N ASN A 445 34.32 43.50 13.90
CA ASN A 445 34.47 44.62 14.81
C ASN A 445 35.32 45.69 14.10
N SER A 446 34.67 46.71 13.55
CA SER A 446 35.25 48.05 13.34
C SER A 446 34.16 49.03 12.92
N GLU A 447 34.15 50.16 13.61
CA GLU A 447 33.22 51.29 13.59
C GLU A 447 33.23 52.12 12.29
N GLN A 448 32.18 52.97 12.17
CA GLN A 448 32.18 54.41 11.87
C GLN A 448 31.29 54.94 10.73
N ASP A 449 30.75 56.13 11.04
CA ASP A 449 29.71 56.98 10.45
C ASP A 449 29.80 57.33 8.95
N SER A 450 28.64 57.64 8.35
CA SER A 450 28.26 59.00 7.88
C SER A 450 27.15 59.03 6.82
N ASP A 451 26.50 60.19 6.74
CA ASP A 451 25.30 60.62 6.03
C ASP A 451 25.18 60.36 4.49
N ALA A 452 23.93 60.44 4.03
CA ALA A 452 23.35 60.23 2.67
C ALA A 452 23.92 61.17 1.53
N PRO A 453 23.46 61.16 0.23
CA PRO A 453 22.30 60.50 -0.41
C PRO A 453 22.41 60.03 -1.92
N LYS A 454 21.32 59.39 -2.39
CA LYS A 454 20.74 59.29 -3.78
C LYS A 454 21.34 58.41 -4.91
N MET A 455 20.44 57.52 -5.39
CA MET A 455 20.20 57.00 -6.75
C MET A 455 21.23 56.09 -7.45
N LYS A 456 20.84 54.82 -7.69
CA LYS A 456 20.76 54.20 -9.05
C LYS A 456 20.15 52.78 -9.00
N LYS A 457 19.17 52.53 -9.88
CA LYS A 457 18.66 51.19 -10.22
C LYS A 457 19.81 50.28 -10.66
N LYS A 458 20.03 49.16 -9.96
CA LYS A 458 20.77 48.00 -10.49
C LYS A 458 20.16 46.71 -9.93
N ASN A 459 19.76 45.85 -10.86
CA ASN A 459 19.56 44.41 -10.78
C ASN A 459 18.95 43.82 -9.50
N GLN A 460 17.71 43.35 -9.63
CA GLN A 460 17.14 42.34 -8.74
C GLN A 460 18.14 41.18 -8.57
N PRO A 461 18.38 40.68 -7.35
CA PRO A 461 19.23 39.53 -7.15
C PRO A 461 18.57 38.33 -7.85
N LYS A 462 19.31 37.70 -8.77
CA LYS A 462 18.96 36.39 -9.30
C LYS A 462 18.67 35.47 -8.12
N LYS A 463 17.45 34.91 -8.08
CA LYS A 463 17.05 33.89 -7.10
C LYS A 463 18.17 32.86 -7.00
N LYS A 464 18.77 32.72 -5.81
CA LYS A 464 19.66 31.60 -5.51
C LYS A 464 18.91 30.30 -5.86
N PRO A 465 19.57 29.30 -6.45
CA PRO A 465 18.94 27.99 -6.65
C PRO A 465 18.47 27.48 -5.29
N LEU A 466 17.24 26.95 -5.24
CA LEU A 466 16.68 26.36 -4.02
C LEU A 466 17.71 25.39 -3.43
N GLY A 467 18.19 25.68 -2.23
CA GLY A 467 19.12 24.82 -1.52
C GLY A 467 18.53 23.41 -1.42
N LYS A 468 19.35 22.41 -1.70
CA LYS A 468 19.00 20.99 -1.58
C LYS A 468 18.38 20.77 -0.19
N ALA A 469 17.20 20.14 -0.13
CA ALA A 469 16.53 19.85 1.12
C ALA A 469 17.49 19.14 2.08
N PRO A 470 17.44 19.45 3.40
CA PRO A 470 18.27 18.77 4.38
C PRO A 470 18.09 17.25 4.27
N PRO A 471 19.17 16.46 4.42
CA PRO A 471 19.05 15.01 4.50
C PRO A 471 18.10 14.64 5.64
N THR A 472 17.26 13.64 5.41
CA THR A 472 16.33 13.10 6.40
C THR A 472 16.74 11.70 6.82
N ILE A 473 16.29 11.29 8.00
CA ILE A 473 16.40 9.93 8.52
C ILE A 473 15.01 9.42 8.92
N GLU A 474 14.78 8.13 8.74
CA GLU A 474 13.54 7.47 9.15
C GLU A 474 13.46 7.35 10.69
N ASP A 475 12.32 7.72 11.26
CA ASP A 475 11.98 7.53 12.67
C ASP A 475 10.81 6.55 12.84
N LYS A 476 11.16 5.26 12.95
CA LYS A 476 10.18 4.17 13.11
C LYS A 476 9.33 4.28 14.38
N SER A 477 9.75 5.09 15.36
CA SER A 477 8.96 5.30 16.57
C SER A 477 7.66 6.06 16.31
N ILE A 478 7.54 6.77 15.17
CA ILE A 478 6.31 7.42 14.73
C ILE A 478 5.22 6.37 14.50
N TRP A 479 5.47 5.37 13.66
CA TRP A 479 4.50 4.29 13.45
C TRP A 479 4.20 3.50 14.71
N ALA A 480 5.22 3.24 15.55
CA ALA A 480 4.99 2.55 16.81
C ALA A 480 4.01 3.33 17.72
N ARG A 481 4.08 4.66 17.76
CA ARG A 481 3.13 5.52 18.48
C ARG A 481 1.76 5.57 17.81
N GLU A 482 1.71 5.69 16.48
CA GLU A 482 0.44 5.75 15.74
C GLU A 482 -0.36 4.45 15.83
N ILE A 483 0.31 3.30 15.84
CA ILE A 483 -0.34 2.00 16.11
C ILE A 483 -1.02 2.05 17.48
N LYS A 484 -0.33 2.50 18.53
CA LYS A 484 -0.92 2.61 19.88
C LYS A 484 -2.02 3.65 19.98
N LEU A 485 -1.86 4.77 19.28
CA LEU A 485 -2.90 5.77 19.16
C LEU A 485 -4.17 5.15 18.56
N LEU A 486 -4.08 4.48 17.42
CA LEU A 486 -5.23 3.84 16.77
C LEU A 486 -5.86 2.75 17.65
N GLU A 487 -5.04 1.90 18.28
CA GLU A 487 -5.52 0.90 19.24
C GLU A 487 -6.29 1.53 20.41
N SER A 488 -5.86 2.70 20.90
CA SER A 488 -6.53 3.41 22.00
C SER A 488 -7.89 4.00 21.62
N LEU A 489 -8.16 4.23 20.33
CA LEU A 489 -9.45 4.78 19.87
C LEU A 489 -10.59 3.75 19.91
N ILE A 490 -10.27 2.46 20.02
CA ILE A 490 -11.26 1.38 20.05
C ILE A 490 -12.09 1.49 21.35
N GLY A 491 -13.39 1.72 21.21
CA GLY A 491 -14.33 1.89 22.32
C GLY A 491 -14.22 3.21 23.07
N MET A 492 -13.32 4.12 22.67
CA MET A 492 -13.19 5.44 23.28
C MET A 492 -14.43 6.28 22.96
N ASP A 493 -14.97 7.00 23.94
CA ASP A 493 -16.07 7.94 23.70
C ASP A 493 -15.52 9.21 23.02
N PRO A 494 -15.95 9.56 21.79
CA PRO A 494 -15.47 10.75 21.08
C PRO A 494 -15.88 12.07 21.76
N GLU A 495 -16.85 12.05 22.66
CA GLU A 495 -17.27 13.24 23.42
C GLU A 495 -16.53 13.37 24.76
N SER A 496 -15.71 12.39 25.13
CA SER A 496 -14.93 12.39 26.36
C SER A 496 -13.89 13.51 26.40
N VAL A 497 -13.52 13.93 27.61
CA VAL A 497 -12.46 14.91 27.83
C VAL A 497 -11.12 14.41 27.30
N GLU A 498 -10.85 13.11 27.42
CA GLU A 498 -9.62 12.47 26.94
C GLU A 498 -9.52 12.54 25.42
N PHE A 499 -10.57 12.14 24.69
CA PHE A 499 -10.58 12.20 23.22
C PHE A 499 -10.39 13.63 22.73
N ARG A 500 -11.15 14.59 23.28
CA ARG A 500 -11.09 16.01 22.86
C ARG A 500 -9.72 16.64 23.16
N ALA A 501 -9.09 16.28 24.28
CA ALA A 501 -7.75 16.74 24.60
C ALA A 501 -6.72 16.21 23.60
N LEU A 502 -6.79 14.91 23.28
CA LEU A 502 -5.92 14.26 22.31
C LEU A 502 -6.10 14.83 20.89
N GLU A 503 -7.34 15.01 20.46
CA GLU A 503 -7.67 15.64 19.18
C GLU A 503 -7.12 17.06 19.10
N THR A 504 -7.31 17.87 20.15
CA THR A 504 -6.77 19.24 20.22
C THR A 504 -5.25 19.25 20.13
N GLN A 505 -4.57 18.37 20.89
CA GLN A 505 -3.12 18.26 20.89
C GLN A 505 -2.56 17.89 19.52
N LEU A 506 -3.12 16.86 18.88
CA LEU A 506 -2.65 16.40 17.56
C LEU A 506 -2.96 17.43 16.46
N SER A 507 -4.15 18.04 16.53
CA SER A 507 -4.52 19.13 15.64
C SER A 507 -3.56 20.31 15.78
N GLU A 508 -3.15 20.68 16.99
CA GLU A 508 -2.16 21.72 17.23
C GLU A 508 -0.79 21.36 16.62
N ALA A 509 -0.32 20.14 16.89
CA ALA A 509 0.97 19.66 16.39
C ALA A 509 1.09 19.73 14.86
N GLY A 510 -0.03 19.53 14.15
CA GLY A 510 -0.08 19.60 12.70
C GLY A 510 -0.41 20.97 12.10
N ARG A 511 -0.78 21.98 12.91
CA ARG A 511 -1.32 23.26 12.44
C ARG A 511 -0.41 23.94 11.39
N ALA A 512 0.88 24.09 11.71
CA ALA A 512 1.81 24.80 10.84
C ALA A 512 1.97 24.12 9.46
N GLU A 513 1.96 22.79 9.40
CA GLU A 513 2.04 22.06 8.14
C GLU A 513 0.73 22.20 7.36
N ARG A 514 -0.43 22.16 8.03
CA ARG A 514 -1.74 22.39 7.39
C ARG A 514 -1.85 23.80 6.80
N GLU A 515 -1.48 24.83 7.54
CA GLU A 515 -1.48 26.23 7.08
C GLU A 515 -0.61 26.39 5.82
N LYS A 516 0.61 25.83 5.85
CA LYS A 516 1.51 25.84 4.69
C LYS A 516 0.92 25.15 3.46
N HIS A 517 0.27 24.01 3.61
CA HIS A 517 -0.34 23.31 2.47
C HIS A 517 -1.64 23.95 2.00
N GLN A 518 -2.40 24.58 2.91
CA GLN A 518 -3.56 25.39 2.60
C GLN A 518 -3.16 26.56 1.70
N GLU A 519 -2.14 27.33 2.09
CA GLU A 519 -1.65 28.44 1.27
C GLU A 519 -1.17 27.98 -0.10
N GLN A 520 -0.45 26.85 -0.17
CA GLN A 520 -0.02 26.29 -1.46
C GLN A 520 -1.21 25.91 -2.35
N TYR A 521 -2.25 25.35 -1.74
CA TYR A 521 -3.46 24.95 -2.44
C TYR A 521 -4.23 26.18 -2.97
N GLU A 522 -4.42 27.20 -2.15
CA GLU A 522 -5.06 28.46 -2.54
C GLU A 522 -4.32 29.16 -3.68
N ARG A 523 -2.99 29.25 -3.59
CA ARG A 523 -2.16 29.80 -4.68
C ARG A 523 -2.32 29.02 -5.99
N LYS A 524 -2.48 27.69 -5.91
CA LYS A 524 -2.74 26.84 -7.08
C LYS A 524 -4.11 27.14 -7.67
N LEU A 525 -5.16 27.20 -6.84
CA LEU A 525 -6.52 27.54 -7.28
C LEU A 525 -6.59 28.91 -7.95
N GLU A 526 -5.92 29.92 -7.38
CA GLU A 526 -5.82 31.24 -8.00
C GLU A 526 -5.14 31.18 -9.36
N THR A 527 -4.05 30.42 -9.46
CA THR A 527 -3.28 30.28 -10.72
C THR A 527 -4.13 29.61 -11.79
N GLU A 528 -4.89 28.57 -11.44
CA GLU A 528 -5.81 27.86 -12.34
C GLU A 528 -6.98 28.76 -12.76
N SER A 529 -7.57 29.51 -11.83
CA SER A 529 -8.62 30.48 -12.12
C SER A 529 -8.13 31.57 -13.09
N LYS A 530 -6.94 32.15 -12.84
CA LYS A 530 -6.30 33.13 -13.73
C LYS A 530 -6.01 32.55 -15.12
N LYS A 531 -5.61 31.28 -15.23
CA LYS A 531 -5.42 30.60 -16.52
C LYS A 531 -6.75 30.43 -17.26
N LYS A 532 -7.78 29.93 -16.57
CA LYS A 532 -9.12 29.73 -17.15
C LYS A 532 -9.74 31.05 -17.63
N GLN A 533 -9.60 32.13 -16.87
CA GLN A 533 -10.05 33.47 -17.29
C GLN A 533 -9.30 33.98 -18.53
N LYS A 534 -7.98 33.75 -18.62
CA LYS A 534 -7.21 34.11 -19.83
C LYS A 534 -7.63 33.29 -21.06
N GLU A 535 -7.96 32.02 -20.89
CA GLU A 535 -8.45 31.16 -21.97
C GLU A 535 -9.84 31.59 -22.46
N LEU A 536 -10.76 31.88 -21.53
CA LEU A 536 -12.08 32.44 -21.85
C LEU A 536 -11.97 33.78 -22.58
N GLY A 537 -11.08 34.67 -22.13
CA GLY A 537 -10.84 35.97 -22.78
C GLY A 537 -10.21 35.85 -24.18
N LYS A 538 -9.37 34.83 -24.43
CA LYS A 538 -8.86 34.52 -25.77
C LYS A 538 -9.95 33.94 -26.68
N GLY A 539 -10.81 33.07 -26.15
CA GLY A 539 -11.96 32.51 -26.88
C GLY A 539 -12.95 33.59 -27.32
N GLN A 540 -13.25 34.57 -26.46
CA GLN A 540 -14.11 35.70 -26.79
C GLN A 540 -13.50 36.63 -27.86
N LYS A 541 -12.19 36.90 -27.81
CA LYS A 541 -11.48 37.67 -28.86
C LYS A 541 -11.51 36.96 -30.21
N ASN A 542 -11.24 35.66 -30.24
CA ASN A 542 -11.31 34.86 -31.48
C ASN A 542 -12.71 34.86 -32.09
N LEU A 543 -13.76 34.80 -31.26
CA LEU A 543 -15.14 34.85 -31.74
C LEU A 543 -15.48 36.25 -32.32
N ALA A 544 -15.09 37.32 -31.63
CA ALA A 544 -15.28 38.69 -32.11
C ALA A 544 -14.54 38.96 -33.43
N ASP A 545 -13.32 38.44 -33.59
CA ASP A 545 -12.54 38.56 -34.83
C ASP A 545 -13.18 37.78 -35.99
N MET A 546 -13.82 36.63 -35.72
CA MET A 546 -14.60 35.89 -36.72
C MET A 546 -15.86 36.66 -37.16
N PHE A 547 -16.59 37.29 -36.23
CA PHE A 547 -17.77 38.10 -36.56
C PHE A 547 -17.43 39.41 -37.28
N GLN A 548 -16.27 40.02 -37.01
CA GLN A 548 -15.80 41.20 -37.74
C GLN A 548 -15.36 40.88 -39.17
N LYS A 549 -14.77 39.69 -39.42
CA LYS A 549 -14.43 39.24 -40.78
C LYS A 549 -15.68 38.88 -41.61
N GLY A 550 -16.75 38.38 -40.98
CA GLY A 550 -18.02 38.09 -41.66
C GLY A 550 -18.82 39.32 -42.11
N LYS A 551 -18.57 40.50 -41.55
CA LYS A 551 -19.24 41.76 -41.93
C LYS A 551 -18.56 42.52 -43.07
N LYS A 552 -17.36 42.12 -43.50
CA LYS A 552 -16.64 42.74 -44.64
C LYS A 552 -16.81 42.01 -45.97
N GLY A 553 -17.73 41.04 -46.04
CA GLY A 553 -17.96 40.20 -47.22
C GLY A 553 -19.43 40.09 -47.63
N LYS A 554 -20.16 41.21 -47.63
CA LYS A 554 -21.46 41.35 -48.30
C LYS A 554 -21.56 42.68 -49.01
#